data_AF-A0A9R1MM29-F1
#
_entry.id   AF-A0A9R1MM29-F1
#
_cell.length_a   1.000
_cell.length_b   1.000
_cell.length_c   1.000
_cell.angle_alpha   90.00
_cell.angle_beta   90.00
_cell.angle_gamma   90.00
#
_symmetry.space_group_name_H-M   'P 1'
#
loop_
_entity.id
_entity.type
_entity.pdbx_description
1 polymer ?
#
loop_
_entity_poly.entity_id
_entity_poly.type
_entity_poly.pdbx_seq_one_letter_code
_entity_poly.pdbx_strand_id
1 'polypeptide(L)'
;MGAPENWWSTWRGLAVAVTAACLLLHVAARVTDALWWRPRRLEAHFARQGVRGPPYRFLVGCVREMVALMAEATAKPMSPATSHNALPRVLAFYHYWRKIYGPTFLIWFGPTPRLTVADPELVREIFLTRAEAFDRYEAHPIVRQLEGDGLVSLHGDKWALHRRVLAPAFYPDNLNRLVPHVGRSVAALAERWRAMACASGGEVEVDVAEWFQAVAEEAITRATFGRSYASGRVVFRMQGRLMAFASEAFRKVLVPGYRFLPTKKNRMSWGLDREIRRGLVQLIGRRSDAAEDHEAEIKEKGNSGGFRDLLGLMINARDKKSQAMPVEDMVEECKTFFFAGKQTTTNLLTWATVLLAMHPEWQDRARQEVLAVCGLGELPAKEHLHKLKTVRHPHNTVPKPKVLTTEG
;
A
#
# COMPACT_ATOMS: atom_id res chain seq x y z
N MET A 1 -77.83 10.90 12.11
CA MET A 1 -76.87 10.28 11.16
C MET A 1 -75.46 10.45 11.72
N GLY A 2 -74.97 9.47 12.48
CA GLY A 2 -73.60 9.48 13.01
C GLY A 2 -72.67 8.90 11.95
N ALA A 3 -71.60 9.62 11.61
CA ALA A 3 -70.60 9.17 10.64
C ALA A 3 -69.92 7.88 11.13
N PRO A 4 -69.64 6.89 10.25
CA PRO A 4 -68.90 5.70 10.66
C PRO A 4 -67.47 6.10 11.01
N GLU A 5 -67.10 5.97 12.28
CA GLU A 5 -65.74 6.17 12.77
C GLU A 5 -64.74 5.33 11.97
N ASN A 6 -63.61 5.96 11.65
CA ASN A 6 -62.52 5.47 10.80
C ASN A 6 -61.77 4.25 11.38
N TRP A 7 -62.46 3.15 11.69
CA TRP A 7 -61.85 1.96 12.27
C TRP A 7 -60.73 1.40 11.37
N TRP A 8 -60.90 1.42 10.05
CA TRP A 8 -59.87 0.98 9.09
C TRP A 8 -58.55 1.78 9.17
N SER A 9 -58.59 3.07 9.53
CA SER A 9 -57.36 3.86 9.69
C SER A 9 -56.62 3.51 10.98
N THR A 10 -57.36 3.18 12.05
CA THR A 10 -56.78 2.74 13.33
C THR A 10 -56.08 1.40 13.23
N TRP A 11 -56.66 0.41 12.51
CA TRP A 11 -56.02 -0.90 12.29
C TRP A 11 -54.80 -0.82 11.38
N ARG A 12 -54.82 0.04 10.34
CA ARG A 12 -53.65 0.32 9.52
C ARG A 12 -52.54 0.99 10.33
N GLY A 13 -52.88 1.96 11.17
CA GLY A 13 -51.93 2.60 12.09
C GLY A 13 -51.30 1.61 13.07
N LEU A 14 -52.10 0.73 13.66
CA LEU A 14 -51.64 -0.32 14.57
C LEU A 14 -50.71 -1.31 13.84
N ALA A 15 -51.07 -1.77 12.64
CA ALA A 15 -50.24 -2.69 11.85
C ALA A 15 -48.89 -2.06 11.46
N VAL A 16 -48.88 -0.78 11.08
CA VAL A 16 -47.63 -0.04 10.80
C VAL A 16 -46.79 0.11 12.07
N ALA A 17 -47.40 0.40 13.22
CA ALA A 17 -46.68 0.52 14.49
C ALA A 17 -46.07 -0.83 14.93
N VAL A 18 -46.83 -1.94 14.82
CA VAL A 18 -46.36 -3.29 15.18
C VAL A 18 -45.24 -3.73 14.24
N THR A 19 -45.36 -3.51 12.93
CA THR A 19 -44.30 -3.85 11.97
C THR A 19 -43.04 -3.02 12.20
N ALA A 20 -43.16 -1.72 12.47
CA ALA A 20 -42.05 -0.86 12.84
C ALA A 20 -41.38 -1.33 14.14
N ALA A 21 -42.15 -1.69 15.17
CA ALA A 21 -41.63 -2.21 16.43
C ALA A 21 -40.90 -3.56 16.24
N CYS A 22 -41.47 -4.47 15.44
CA CYS A 22 -40.82 -5.74 15.11
C CYS A 22 -39.51 -5.53 14.36
N LEU A 23 -39.48 -4.59 13.41
CA LEU A 23 -38.27 -4.21 12.69
C LEU A 23 -37.21 -3.64 13.65
N LEU A 24 -37.60 -2.74 14.56
CA LEU A 24 -36.71 -2.15 15.55
C LEU A 24 -36.13 -3.22 16.50
N LEU A 25 -36.95 -4.14 16.98
CA LEU A 25 -36.51 -5.26 17.81
C LEU A 25 -35.55 -6.19 17.05
N HIS A 26 -35.86 -6.49 15.78
CA HIS A 26 -34.97 -7.30 14.93
C HIS A 26 -33.62 -6.61 14.75
N VAL A 27 -33.61 -5.31 14.43
CA VAL A 27 -32.38 -4.52 14.28
C VAL A 27 -31.61 -4.47 15.60
N ALA A 28 -32.27 -4.21 16.72
CA ALA A 28 -31.64 -4.18 18.04
C ALA A 28 -31.02 -5.53 18.41
N ALA A 29 -31.71 -6.64 18.13
CA ALA A 29 -31.19 -7.99 18.35
C ALA A 29 -29.96 -8.26 17.47
N ARG A 30 -30.00 -7.90 16.18
CA ARG A 30 -28.86 -8.04 15.26
C ARG A 30 -27.65 -7.22 15.70
N VAL A 31 -27.88 -5.98 16.13
CA VAL A 31 -26.83 -5.07 16.64
C VAL A 31 -26.24 -5.62 17.94
N THR A 32 -27.07 -6.12 18.84
CA THR A 32 -26.62 -6.72 20.11
C THR A 32 -25.80 -7.99 19.85
N ASP A 33 -26.24 -8.86 18.94
CA ASP A 33 -25.46 -10.04 18.57
C ASP A 33 -24.12 -9.63 17.93
N ALA A 34 -24.13 -8.69 16.98
CA ALA A 34 -22.91 -8.26 16.28
C ALA A 34 -21.89 -7.56 17.19
N LEU A 35 -22.35 -6.74 18.15
CA LEU A 35 -21.47 -5.91 18.98
C LEU A 35 -21.13 -6.52 20.34
N TRP A 36 -21.94 -7.44 20.85
CA TRP A 36 -21.76 -7.99 22.19
C TRP A 36 -21.53 -9.50 22.17
N TRP A 37 -22.51 -10.27 21.67
CA TRP A 37 -22.48 -11.73 21.80
C TRP A 37 -21.44 -12.37 20.88
N ARG A 38 -21.42 -11.99 19.60
CA ARG A 38 -20.50 -12.57 18.60
C ARG A 38 -19.03 -12.34 18.97
N PRO A 39 -18.57 -11.12 19.34
CA PRO A 39 -17.19 -10.92 19.78
C PRO A 39 -16.80 -11.82 20.95
N ARG A 40 -17.63 -11.89 22.00
CA ARG A 40 -17.37 -12.73 23.19
C ARG A 40 -17.35 -14.22 22.87
N ARG A 41 -18.26 -14.69 22.01
CA ARG A 41 -18.26 -16.09 21.55
C ARG A 41 -16.97 -16.45 20.81
N LEU A 42 -16.50 -15.56 19.94
CA LEU A 42 -15.27 -15.75 19.16
C LEU A 42 -14.02 -15.68 20.05
N GLU A 43 -13.97 -14.74 20.98
CA GLU A 43 -12.90 -14.66 22.00
C GLU A 43 -12.79 -15.96 22.79
N ALA A 44 -13.91 -16.48 23.30
CA ALA A 44 -13.94 -17.75 24.03
C ALA A 44 -13.57 -18.94 23.12
N HIS A 45 -13.97 -18.93 21.85
CA HIS A 45 -13.63 -19.97 20.88
C HIS A 45 -12.12 -20.06 20.65
N PHE A 46 -11.44 -18.94 20.37
CA PHE A 46 -9.99 -18.91 20.20
C PHE A 46 -9.25 -19.21 21.50
N ALA A 47 -9.73 -18.71 22.64
CA ALA A 47 -9.12 -18.99 23.94
C ALA A 47 -9.11 -20.49 24.29
N ARG A 48 -10.15 -21.24 23.90
CA ARG A 48 -10.20 -22.71 24.06
C ARG A 48 -9.16 -23.44 23.20
N GLN A 49 -8.72 -22.84 22.09
CA GLN A 49 -7.68 -23.37 21.22
C GLN A 49 -6.27 -22.91 21.62
N GLY A 50 -6.13 -22.22 22.77
CA GLY A 50 -4.86 -21.69 23.24
C GLY A 50 -4.46 -20.35 22.63
N VAL A 51 -5.24 -19.81 21.67
CA VAL A 51 -4.98 -18.50 21.06
C VAL A 51 -5.65 -17.41 21.90
N ARG A 52 -4.83 -16.67 22.65
CA ARG A 52 -5.29 -15.55 23.48
C ARG A 52 -4.92 -14.21 22.85
N GLY A 53 -5.38 -13.12 23.47
CA GLY A 53 -5.08 -11.77 23.04
C GLY A 53 -5.67 -10.73 24.00
N PRO A 54 -5.43 -9.44 23.75
CA PRO A 54 -6.09 -8.36 24.49
C PRO A 54 -7.62 -8.53 24.47
N PRO A 55 -8.30 -8.34 25.61
CA PRO A 55 -9.72 -8.61 25.71
C PRO A 55 -10.56 -7.68 24.84
N TYR A 56 -11.68 -8.17 24.32
CA TYR A 56 -12.60 -7.36 23.54
C TYR A 56 -13.20 -6.22 24.39
N ARG A 57 -13.06 -4.97 23.92
CA ARG A 57 -13.73 -3.79 24.48
C ARG A 57 -14.90 -3.38 23.60
N PHE A 58 -16.08 -3.21 24.18
CA PHE A 58 -17.31 -2.90 23.46
C PHE A 58 -17.13 -1.74 22.46
N LEU A 59 -17.61 -1.93 21.23
CA LEU A 59 -17.51 -1.03 20.06
C LEU A 59 -16.10 -0.73 19.53
N VAL A 60 -15.10 -0.61 20.41
CA VAL A 60 -13.79 -0.06 20.06
C VAL A 60 -12.74 -1.16 19.81
N GLY A 61 -12.89 -2.31 20.44
CA GLY A 61 -11.87 -3.36 20.43
C GLY A 61 -10.57 -2.87 21.06
N CYS A 62 -9.46 -3.16 20.40
CA CYS A 62 -8.11 -2.85 20.89
C CYS A 62 -7.56 -1.53 20.34
N VAL A 63 -8.29 -0.84 19.45
CA VAL A 63 -7.79 0.32 18.68
C VAL A 63 -7.21 1.43 19.57
N ARG A 64 -7.86 1.76 20.70
CA ARG A 64 -7.35 2.78 21.63
C ARG A 64 -6.01 2.40 22.25
N GLU A 65 -5.85 1.15 22.63
CA GLU A 65 -4.61 0.63 23.21
C GLU A 65 -3.50 0.57 22.16
N MET A 66 -3.82 0.14 20.93
CA MET A 66 -2.89 0.17 19.80
C MET A 66 -2.37 1.58 19.54
N VAL A 67 -3.26 2.57 19.50
CA VAL A 67 -2.89 3.98 19.29
C VAL A 67 -2.03 4.51 20.44
N ALA A 68 -2.35 4.17 21.68
CA ALA A 68 -1.55 4.57 22.85
C ALA A 68 -0.13 3.98 22.79
N LEU A 69 0.00 2.68 22.53
CA LEU A 69 1.30 2.01 22.40
C LEU A 69 2.13 2.60 21.27
N MET A 70 1.51 2.88 20.12
CA MET A 70 2.18 3.53 18.99
C MET A 70 2.63 4.97 19.35
N ALA A 71 1.76 5.75 20.00
CA ALA A 71 2.09 7.12 20.41
C ALA A 71 3.27 7.14 21.39
N GLU A 72 3.24 6.29 22.41
CA GLU A 72 4.32 6.15 23.40
C GLU A 72 5.65 5.75 22.72
N ALA A 73 5.62 4.77 21.82
CA ALA A 73 6.82 4.31 21.13
C ALA A 73 7.41 5.38 20.19
N THR A 74 6.56 6.23 19.59
CA THR A 74 7.03 7.32 18.73
C THR A 74 7.52 8.55 19.49
N ALA A 75 7.09 8.75 20.74
CA ALA A 75 7.41 9.92 21.56
C ALA A 75 8.88 9.97 22.04
N LYS A 76 9.56 8.82 22.08
CA LYS A 76 10.98 8.71 22.47
C LYS A 76 11.83 8.36 21.25
N PRO A 77 13.09 8.82 21.12
CA PRO A 77 13.97 8.35 20.05
C PRO A 77 14.27 6.85 20.19
N MET A 78 14.74 6.21 19.12
CA MET A 78 15.24 4.83 19.21
C MET A 78 16.51 4.80 20.07
N SER A 79 16.63 3.78 20.91
CA SER A 79 17.77 3.61 21.82
C SER A 79 18.42 2.22 21.65
N PRO A 80 19.75 2.13 21.59
CA PRO A 80 20.69 3.25 21.40
C PRO A 80 20.45 3.98 20.06
N ALA A 81 21.00 5.18 19.88
CA ALA A 81 20.84 5.94 18.63
C ALA A 81 21.31 5.16 17.38
N THR A 82 22.22 4.20 17.57
CA THR A 82 22.74 3.29 16.54
C THR A 82 21.85 2.03 16.32
N SER A 83 20.69 1.93 16.97
CA SER A 83 19.79 0.80 16.81
C SER A 83 19.03 0.86 15.49
N HIS A 84 19.16 -0.18 14.68
CA HIS A 84 18.32 -0.40 13.50
C HIS A 84 17.10 -1.30 13.77
N ASN A 85 16.86 -1.69 15.03
CA ASN A 85 15.68 -2.48 15.40
C ASN A 85 14.44 -1.57 15.48
N ALA A 86 13.84 -1.29 14.32
CA ALA A 86 12.68 -0.40 14.22
C ALA A 86 11.37 -1.04 14.72
N LEU A 87 11.29 -2.37 14.87
CA LEU A 87 10.04 -3.09 15.16
C LEU A 87 9.30 -2.56 16.41
N PRO A 88 9.96 -2.35 17.57
CA PRO A 88 9.30 -1.80 18.76
C PRO A 88 8.72 -0.40 18.56
N ARG A 89 9.22 0.35 17.56
CA ARG A 89 8.77 1.69 17.22
C ARG A 89 7.64 1.68 16.19
N VAL A 90 7.80 0.94 15.09
CA VAL A 90 6.89 0.99 13.93
C VAL A 90 5.68 0.06 14.06
N LEU A 91 5.79 -1.00 14.87
CA LEU A 91 4.72 -1.94 15.17
C LEU A 91 4.69 -2.22 16.68
N ALA A 92 4.64 -1.15 17.48
CA ALA A 92 4.76 -1.19 18.94
C ALA A 92 3.74 -2.12 19.60
N PHE A 93 2.47 -2.06 19.18
CA PHE A 93 1.41 -2.93 19.72
C PHE A 93 1.69 -4.41 19.46
N TYR A 94 2.22 -4.74 18.28
CA TYR A 94 2.59 -6.11 17.93
C TYR A 94 3.78 -6.56 18.77
N HIS A 95 4.82 -5.73 18.86
CA HIS A 95 5.99 -6.04 19.67
C HIS A 95 5.63 -6.27 21.15
N TYR A 96 4.73 -5.46 21.69
CA TYR A 96 4.24 -5.56 23.07
C TYR A 96 3.42 -6.84 23.28
N TRP A 97 2.37 -7.05 22.50
CA TRP A 97 1.48 -8.21 22.69
C TRP A 97 2.12 -9.54 22.30
N ARG A 98 3.06 -9.56 21.35
CA ARG A 98 3.84 -10.77 21.05
C ARG A 98 4.58 -11.30 22.29
N LYS A 99 5.08 -10.41 23.15
CA LYS A 99 5.78 -10.81 24.40
C LYS A 99 4.83 -11.43 25.43
N ILE A 100 3.55 -11.07 25.39
CA ILE A 100 2.54 -11.51 26.36
C ILE A 100 1.83 -12.78 25.89
N TYR A 101 1.44 -12.82 24.61
CA TYR A 101 0.58 -13.85 24.05
C TYR A 101 1.29 -14.80 23.09
N GLY A 102 2.55 -14.52 22.73
CA GLY A 102 3.32 -15.31 21.78
C GLY A 102 3.17 -14.84 20.32
N PRO A 103 3.66 -15.63 19.34
CA PRO A 103 3.71 -15.25 17.92
C PRO A 103 2.33 -15.18 17.24
N THR A 104 1.32 -15.83 17.82
CA THR A 104 -0.04 -15.88 17.29
C THR A 104 -1.04 -15.42 18.35
N PHE A 105 -1.76 -14.33 18.09
CA PHE A 105 -2.70 -13.75 19.05
C PHE A 105 -3.85 -13.01 18.37
N LEU A 106 -4.99 -12.94 19.06
CA LEU A 106 -6.21 -12.31 18.56
C LEU A 106 -6.26 -10.83 18.92
N ILE A 107 -6.56 -9.96 17.95
CA ILE A 107 -6.79 -8.52 18.18
C ILE A 107 -8.15 -8.08 17.63
N TRP A 108 -8.66 -6.96 18.13
CA TRP A 108 -9.99 -6.46 17.79
C TRP A 108 -9.94 -5.06 17.16
N PHE A 109 -10.55 -4.92 15.99
CA PHE A 109 -10.80 -3.63 15.34
C PHE A 109 -12.29 -3.34 15.38
N GLY A 110 -12.72 -2.58 16.39
CA GLY A 110 -14.12 -2.57 16.77
C GLY A 110 -14.60 -4.00 17.06
N PRO A 111 -15.79 -4.43 16.60
CA PRO A 111 -16.31 -5.79 16.80
C PRO A 111 -15.65 -6.84 15.89
N THR A 112 -14.75 -6.46 14.99
CA THR A 112 -14.15 -7.38 14.02
C THR A 112 -12.85 -7.97 14.57
N PRO A 113 -12.78 -9.29 14.77
CA PRO A 113 -11.53 -9.95 15.19
C PRO A 113 -10.54 -10.02 14.04
N ARG A 114 -9.25 -9.97 14.36
CA ARG A 114 -8.15 -10.27 13.45
C ARG A 114 -7.14 -11.16 14.15
N LEU A 115 -6.79 -12.26 13.51
CA LEU A 115 -5.73 -13.14 13.99
C LEU A 115 -4.40 -12.59 13.50
N THR A 116 -3.51 -12.27 14.43
CA THR A 116 -2.12 -11.92 14.11
C THR A 116 -1.32 -13.21 14.08
N VAL A 117 -0.58 -13.46 13.00
CA VAL A 117 0.22 -14.67 12.80
C VAL A 117 1.64 -14.28 12.45
N ALA A 118 2.62 -14.78 13.21
CA ALA A 118 4.04 -14.57 12.96
C ALA A 118 4.85 -15.88 12.90
N ASP A 119 4.17 -17.01 12.97
CA ASP A 119 4.78 -18.32 12.80
C ASP A 119 5.09 -18.59 11.30
N PRO A 120 6.33 -18.92 10.93
CA PRO A 120 6.71 -19.10 9.53
C PRO A 120 5.94 -20.20 8.80
N GLU A 121 5.58 -21.29 9.47
CA GLU A 121 4.86 -22.41 8.86
C GLU A 121 3.41 -22.01 8.57
N LEU A 122 2.76 -21.34 9.52
CA LEU A 122 1.41 -20.80 9.29
C LEU A 122 1.40 -19.70 8.23
N VAL A 123 2.40 -18.81 8.21
CA VAL A 123 2.55 -17.81 7.14
C VAL A 123 2.68 -18.51 5.77
N ARG A 124 3.50 -19.56 5.68
CA ARG A 124 3.63 -20.38 4.46
C ARG A 124 2.33 -21.07 4.08
N GLU A 125 1.56 -21.56 5.05
CA GLU A 125 0.25 -22.16 4.80
C GLU A 125 -0.73 -21.13 4.25
N ILE A 126 -0.87 -19.98 4.91
CA ILE A 126 -1.79 -18.90 4.53
C ILE A 126 -1.48 -18.35 3.14
N PHE A 127 -0.20 -18.08 2.84
CA PHE A 127 0.17 -17.39 1.60
C PHE A 127 0.46 -18.33 0.42
N LEU A 128 0.80 -19.60 0.66
CA LEU A 128 1.20 -20.52 -0.42
C LEU A 128 0.35 -21.80 -0.47
N THR A 129 0.28 -22.56 0.64
CA THR A 129 -0.26 -23.93 0.60
C THR A 129 -1.79 -23.94 0.53
N ARG A 130 -2.43 -22.97 1.17
CA ARG A 130 -3.89 -22.82 1.24
C ARG A 130 -4.35 -21.42 0.86
N ALA A 131 -3.63 -20.77 -0.05
CA ALA A 131 -3.92 -19.39 -0.47
C ALA A 131 -5.37 -19.19 -0.92
N GLU A 132 -5.99 -20.19 -1.56
CA GLU A 132 -7.39 -20.13 -2.02
C GLU A 132 -8.41 -20.11 -0.87
N ALA A 133 -8.04 -20.56 0.33
CA ALA A 133 -8.90 -20.52 1.51
C ALA A 133 -8.90 -19.15 2.20
N PHE A 134 -7.98 -18.26 1.83
CA PHE A 134 -7.81 -16.94 2.44
C PHE A 134 -8.00 -15.86 1.39
N ASP A 135 -8.96 -14.97 1.65
CA ASP A 135 -9.12 -13.79 0.80
C ASP A 135 -8.35 -12.59 1.33
N ARG A 136 -8.06 -11.61 0.47
CA ARG A 136 -7.38 -10.40 0.88
C ARG A 136 -8.26 -9.59 1.83
N TYR A 137 -7.60 -8.93 2.77
CA TYR A 137 -8.26 -8.04 3.71
C TYR A 137 -8.87 -6.83 2.99
N GLU A 138 -10.15 -6.54 3.25
CA GLU A 138 -10.79 -5.32 2.77
C GLU A 138 -10.26 -4.08 3.50
N ALA A 139 -9.45 -3.29 2.79
CA ALA A 139 -8.92 -2.04 3.31
C ALA A 139 -10.03 -1.03 3.66
N HIS A 140 -9.72 -0.14 4.63
CA HIS A 140 -10.62 0.95 5.00
C HIS A 140 -11.00 1.78 3.75
N PRO A 141 -12.26 2.26 3.60
CA PRO A 141 -12.69 2.96 2.38
C PRO A 141 -11.81 4.15 1.97
N ILE A 142 -11.28 4.90 2.94
CA ILE A 142 -10.34 6.02 2.68
C ILE A 142 -8.99 5.51 2.14
N VAL A 143 -8.53 4.34 2.58
CA VAL A 143 -7.31 3.70 2.04
C VAL A 143 -7.57 3.26 0.60
N ARG A 144 -8.72 2.62 0.32
CA ARG A 144 -9.13 2.30 -1.05
C ARG A 144 -9.26 3.54 -1.95
N GLN A 145 -9.74 4.66 -1.40
CA GLN A 145 -9.79 5.93 -2.14
C GLN A 145 -8.40 6.45 -2.50
N LEU A 146 -7.42 6.29 -1.60
CA LEU A 146 -6.02 6.70 -1.80
C LEU A 146 -5.27 5.79 -2.77
N GLU A 147 -5.29 4.49 -2.49
CA GLU A 147 -4.55 3.46 -3.23
C GLU A 147 -5.22 3.17 -4.58
N GLY A 148 -6.54 3.26 -4.64
CA GLY A 148 -7.34 2.84 -5.78
C GLY A 148 -7.84 1.40 -5.66
N ASP A 149 -8.85 1.09 -6.47
CA ASP A 149 -9.44 -0.24 -6.57
C ASP A 149 -8.81 -1.10 -7.66
N GLY A 150 -7.46 -1.07 -7.74
CA GLY A 150 -6.67 -1.80 -8.74
C GLY A 150 -6.08 -3.11 -8.20
N LEU A 151 -4.98 -3.56 -8.80
CA LEU A 151 -4.44 -4.92 -8.63
C LEU A 151 -4.18 -5.35 -7.18
N VAL A 152 -3.93 -4.40 -6.27
CA VAL A 152 -3.73 -4.65 -4.83
C VAL A 152 -5.05 -5.03 -4.13
N SER A 153 -6.16 -4.43 -4.54
CA SER A 153 -7.48 -4.57 -3.93
C SER A 153 -8.41 -5.55 -4.67
N LEU A 154 -8.11 -5.89 -5.92
CA LEU A 154 -8.95 -6.78 -6.72
C LEU A 154 -8.87 -8.25 -6.30
N HIS A 155 -9.95 -8.98 -6.57
CA HIS A 155 -10.15 -10.40 -6.27
C HIS A 155 -10.62 -11.19 -7.49
N GLY A 156 -10.49 -12.52 -7.43
CA GLY A 156 -11.05 -13.46 -8.42
C GLY A 156 -10.65 -13.19 -9.87
N ASP A 157 -11.59 -13.41 -10.79
CA ASP A 157 -11.36 -13.30 -12.24
C ASP A 157 -10.95 -11.89 -12.68
N LYS A 158 -11.47 -10.85 -12.02
CA LYS A 158 -11.09 -9.46 -12.32
C LYS A 158 -9.63 -9.22 -11.98
N TRP A 159 -9.16 -9.69 -10.82
CA TRP A 159 -7.74 -9.67 -10.49
C TRP A 159 -6.89 -10.45 -11.50
N ALA A 160 -7.32 -11.67 -11.87
CA ALA A 160 -6.59 -12.51 -12.81
C ALA A 160 -6.44 -11.84 -14.18
N LEU A 161 -7.51 -11.20 -14.68
CA LEU A 161 -7.50 -10.41 -15.91
C LEU A 161 -6.50 -9.26 -15.82
N HIS A 162 -6.60 -8.41 -14.80
CA HIS A 162 -5.73 -7.24 -14.62
C HIS A 162 -4.27 -7.66 -14.46
N ARG A 163 -4.00 -8.71 -13.66
CA ARG A 163 -2.66 -9.27 -13.47
C ARG A 163 -2.05 -9.70 -14.80
N ARG A 164 -2.83 -10.39 -15.64
CA ARG A 164 -2.38 -10.86 -16.96
C ARG A 164 -2.10 -9.71 -17.92
N VAL A 165 -2.95 -8.68 -17.95
CA VAL A 165 -2.78 -7.50 -18.81
C VAL A 165 -1.53 -6.70 -18.41
N LEU A 166 -1.26 -6.55 -17.12
CA LEU A 166 -0.22 -5.65 -16.60
C LEU A 166 1.14 -6.31 -16.39
N ALA A 167 1.19 -7.64 -16.21
CA ALA A 167 2.44 -8.37 -15.99
C ALA A 167 3.55 -8.09 -17.04
N PRO A 168 3.26 -7.95 -18.35
CA PRO A 168 4.30 -7.69 -19.35
C PRO A 168 5.10 -6.40 -19.13
N ALA A 169 4.56 -5.39 -18.43
CA ALA A 169 5.28 -4.17 -18.08
C ALA A 169 6.46 -4.44 -17.11
N PHE A 170 6.41 -5.56 -16.39
CA PHE A 170 7.43 -5.93 -15.40
C PHE A 170 8.36 -7.05 -15.89
N TYR A 171 8.30 -7.41 -17.16
CA TYR A 171 9.22 -8.39 -17.73
C TYR A 171 10.64 -7.82 -17.82
N PRO A 172 11.68 -8.67 -17.69
CA PRO A 172 13.07 -8.22 -17.67
C PRO A 172 13.44 -7.28 -18.83
N ASP A 173 13.00 -7.58 -20.06
CA ASP A 173 13.28 -6.74 -21.23
C ASP A 173 12.72 -5.33 -21.12
N ASN A 174 11.57 -5.19 -20.44
CA ASN A 174 10.96 -3.88 -20.21
C ASN A 174 11.65 -3.15 -19.06
N LEU A 175 11.94 -3.84 -17.96
CA LEU A 175 12.65 -3.28 -16.81
C LEU A 175 14.06 -2.80 -17.17
N ASN A 176 14.77 -3.55 -18.01
CA ASN A 176 16.11 -3.20 -18.49
C ASN A 176 16.13 -1.85 -19.22
N ARG A 177 15.02 -1.46 -19.86
CA ARG A 177 14.89 -0.16 -20.53
C ARG A 177 14.70 0.99 -19.53
N LEU A 178 14.25 0.72 -18.31
CA LEU A 178 14.12 1.74 -17.26
C LEU A 178 15.47 2.06 -16.59
N VAL A 179 16.43 1.14 -16.60
CA VAL A 179 17.73 1.27 -15.89
C VAL A 179 18.45 2.58 -16.24
N PRO A 180 18.64 2.96 -17.53
CA PRO A 180 19.34 4.21 -17.86
C PRO A 180 18.56 5.47 -17.47
N HIS A 181 17.24 5.39 -17.35
CA HIS A 181 16.42 6.52 -16.90
C HIS A 181 16.55 6.73 -15.40
N VAL A 182 16.47 5.65 -14.61
CA VAL A 182 16.68 5.71 -13.16
C VAL A 182 18.10 6.16 -12.85
N GLY A 183 19.11 5.62 -13.55
CA GLY A 183 20.50 6.03 -13.39
C GLY A 183 20.73 7.53 -13.63
N ARG A 184 20.12 8.09 -14.69
CA ARG A 184 20.17 9.55 -14.95
C ARG A 184 19.48 10.38 -13.86
N SER A 185 18.33 9.92 -13.36
CA SER A 185 17.60 10.62 -12.28
C SER A 185 18.44 10.67 -10.99
N VAL A 186 19.07 9.54 -10.62
CA VAL A 186 19.96 9.46 -9.45
C VAL A 186 21.24 10.29 -9.65
N ALA A 187 21.83 10.30 -10.84
CA ALA A 187 23.00 11.14 -11.13
C ALA A 187 22.66 12.63 -11.00
N ALA A 188 21.51 13.07 -11.52
CA ALA A 188 21.07 14.45 -11.40
C ALA A 188 20.84 14.86 -9.92
N LEU A 189 20.33 13.95 -9.10
CA LEU A 189 20.22 14.14 -7.65
C LEU A 189 21.62 14.27 -7.00
N ALA A 190 22.56 13.39 -7.34
CA ALA A 190 23.92 13.43 -6.80
C ALA A 190 24.66 14.72 -7.17
N GLU A 191 24.50 15.22 -8.40
CA GLU A 191 25.07 16.51 -8.81
C GLU A 191 24.51 17.68 -8.00
N ARG A 192 23.21 17.66 -7.67
CA ARG A 192 22.62 18.69 -6.80
C ARG A 192 23.19 18.64 -5.39
N TRP A 193 23.38 17.44 -4.84
CA TRP A 193 24.03 17.28 -3.54
C TRP A 193 25.47 17.80 -3.55
N ARG A 194 26.24 17.52 -4.61
CA ARG A 194 27.59 18.08 -4.79
C ARG A 194 27.57 19.60 -4.86
N ALA A 195 26.66 20.20 -5.61
CA ALA A 195 26.54 21.65 -5.72
C ALA A 195 26.18 22.30 -4.37
N MET A 196 25.27 21.71 -3.61
CA MET A 196 24.91 22.20 -2.26
C MET A 196 26.08 22.09 -1.28
N ALA A 197 26.83 20.99 -1.32
CA ALA A 197 28.02 20.81 -0.50
C ALA A 197 29.12 21.84 -0.87
N CYS A 198 29.37 22.08 -2.16
CA CYS A 198 30.32 23.09 -2.62
C CYS A 198 29.94 24.50 -2.13
N ALA A 199 28.65 24.84 -2.18
CA ALA A 199 28.16 26.14 -1.71
C ALA A 199 28.25 26.30 -0.18
N SER A 200 28.32 25.19 0.58
CA SER A 200 28.28 25.17 2.05
C SER A 200 29.65 24.89 2.69
N GLY A 201 30.74 24.94 1.92
CA GLY A 201 32.10 24.72 2.44
C GLY A 201 32.55 23.26 2.49
N GLY A 202 31.89 22.36 1.76
CA GLY A 202 32.33 20.98 1.52
C GLY A 202 31.37 19.90 2.02
N GLU A 203 30.46 20.23 2.94
CA GLU A 203 29.50 19.30 3.54
C GLU A 203 28.09 19.91 3.57
N VAL A 204 27.06 19.06 3.51
CA VAL A 204 25.65 19.48 3.60
C VAL A 204 24.82 18.38 4.26
N GLU A 205 23.96 18.77 5.21
CA GLU A 205 22.96 17.88 5.78
C GLU A 205 21.69 17.89 4.91
N VAL A 206 21.17 16.70 4.57
CA VAL A 206 20.00 16.55 3.71
C VAL A 206 19.03 15.50 4.26
N ASP A 207 17.73 15.79 4.18
CA ASP A 207 16.69 14.76 4.35
C ASP A 207 16.57 13.97 3.04
N VAL A 208 17.21 12.80 3.01
CA VAL A 208 17.24 11.94 1.82
C VAL A 208 15.86 11.42 1.40
N ALA A 209 14.87 11.42 2.29
CA ALA A 209 13.53 10.91 1.98
C ALA A 209 12.83 11.79 0.92
N GLU A 210 12.95 13.11 1.03
CA GLU A 210 12.37 14.05 0.05
C GLU A 210 13.00 13.87 -1.34
N TRP A 211 14.31 13.63 -1.39
CA TRP A 211 15.05 13.44 -2.62
C TRP A 211 14.75 12.09 -3.29
N PHE A 212 14.70 11.00 -2.52
CA PHE A 212 14.33 9.69 -3.05
C PHE A 212 12.88 9.63 -3.51
N GLN A 213 11.99 10.41 -2.90
CA GLN A 213 10.62 10.53 -3.36
C GLN A 213 10.56 11.03 -4.81
N ALA A 214 11.36 12.04 -5.17
CA ALA A 214 11.39 12.56 -6.54
C ALA A 214 11.88 11.52 -7.55
N VAL A 215 12.91 10.74 -7.19
CA VAL A 215 13.44 9.65 -8.04
C VAL A 215 12.38 8.55 -8.24
N ALA A 216 11.73 8.13 -7.15
CA ALA A 216 10.69 7.10 -7.21
C ALA A 216 9.47 7.57 -8.02
N GLU A 217 9.05 8.84 -7.87
CA GLU A 217 7.99 9.46 -8.66
C GLU A 217 8.31 9.49 -10.15
N GLU A 218 9.54 9.86 -10.53
CA GLU A 218 9.95 9.86 -11.93
C GLU A 218 9.97 8.44 -12.50
N ALA A 219 10.57 7.48 -11.77
CA ALA A 219 10.68 6.09 -12.20
C ALA A 219 9.30 5.47 -12.43
N ILE A 220 8.37 5.61 -11.49
CA ILE A 220 7.03 5.04 -11.62
C ILE A 220 6.20 5.76 -12.68
N THR A 221 6.33 7.07 -12.84
CA THR A 221 5.64 7.81 -13.90
C THR A 221 6.06 7.33 -15.28
N ARG A 222 7.37 7.11 -15.48
CA ARG A 222 7.89 6.54 -16.73
C ARG A 222 7.45 5.09 -16.91
N ALA A 223 7.46 4.27 -15.86
CA ALA A 223 6.98 2.89 -15.96
C ALA A 223 5.49 2.80 -16.31
N THR A 224 4.67 3.71 -15.78
CA THR A 224 3.22 3.70 -16.00
C THR A 224 2.81 4.34 -17.32
N PHE A 225 3.49 5.41 -17.76
CA PHE A 225 3.06 6.20 -18.92
C PHE A 225 4.11 6.31 -20.04
N GLY A 226 5.27 5.68 -19.91
CA GLY A 226 6.34 5.68 -20.90
C GLY A 226 7.13 6.98 -21.01
N ARG A 227 6.63 8.09 -20.43
CA ARG A 227 7.27 9.43 -20.46
C ARG A 227 7.17 10.12 -19.11
N SER A 228 7.95 11.18 -18.91
CA SER A 228 7.81 12.05 -17.74
C SER A 228 6.62 12.98 -17.94
N TYR A 229 5.62 12.90 -17.06
CA TYR A 229 4.42 13.73 -17.12
C TYR A 229 4.38 14.70 -15.95
N ALA A 230 4.31 16.00 -16.27
CA ALA A 230 4.02 17.03 -15.26
C ALA A 230 2.69 16.75 -14.53
N SER A 231 1.71 16.15 -15.22
CA SER A 231 0.41 15.74 -14.68
C SER A 231 0.51 14.68 -13.57
N GLY A 232 1.55 13.82 -13.59
CA GLY A 232 1.76 12.82 -12.54
C GLY A 232 2.04 13.45 -11.17
N ARG A 233 2.75 14.61 -11.15
CA ARG A 233 3.03 15.35 -9.91
C ARG A 233 1.78 15.85 -9.21
N VAL A 234 0.74 16.18 -9.98
CA VAL A 234 -0.56 16.61 -9.42
C VAL A 234 -1.21 15.44 -8.67
N VAL A 235 -1.19 14.24 -9.27
CA VAL A 235 -1.70 13.01 -8.65
C VAL A 235 -0.92 12.67 -7.38
N PHE A 236 0.41 12.69 -7.42
CA PHE A 236 1.24 12.41 -6.24
C PHE A 236 1.02 13.39 -5.10
N ARG A 237 0.86 14.68 -5.40
CA ARG A 237 0.55 15.71 -4.39
C ARG A 237 -0.80 15.45 -3.74
N MET A 238 -1.82 15.10 -4.52
CA MET A 238 -3.16 14.80 -4.00
C MET A 238 -3.17 13.51 -3.18
N GLN A 239 -2.48 12.45 -3.63
CA GLN A 239 -2.27 11.23 -2.85
C GLN A 239 -1.55 11.52 -1.52
N GLY A 240 -0.55 12.43 -1.52
CA GLY A 240 0.11 12.87 -0.29
C GLY A 240 -0.85 13.51 0.73
N ARG A 241 -1.82 14.32 0.26
CA ARG A 241 -2.86 14.90 1.13
C ARG A 241 -3.85 13.85 1.64
N LEU A 242 -4.26 12.91 0.79
CA LEU A 242 -5.13 11.78 1.16
C LEU A 242 -4.45 10.85 2.18
N MET A 243 -3.12 10.69 2.11
CA MET A 243 -2.34 9.86 3.04
C MET A 243 -2.49 10.31 4.50
N ALA A 244 -2.59 11.62 4.76
CA ALA A 244 -2.83 12.14 6.10
C ALA A 244 -4.20 11.68 6.64
N PHE A 245 -5.24 11.71 5.81
CA PHE A 245 -6.57 11.22 6.18
C PHE A 245 -6.62 9.70 6.33
N ALA A 246 -5.94 8.96 5.45
CA ALA A 246 -5.84 7.50 5.55
C ALA A 246 -5.13 7.08 6.85
N SER A 247 -4.04 7.76 7.20
CA SER A 247 -3.28 7.52 8.43
C SER A 247 -4.12 7.80 9.69
N GLU A 248 -4.91 8.88 9.68
CA GLU A 248 -5.83 9.17 10.78
C GLU A 248 -6.96 8.14 10.87
N ALA A 249 -7.51 7.72 9.73
CA ALA A 249 -8.56 6.72 9.67
C ALA A 249 -8.11 5.36 10.22
N PHE A 250 -6.86 4.98 9.98
CA PHE A 250 -6.26 3.74 10.52
C PHE A 250 -6.20 3.72 12.05
N ARG A 251 -6.23 4.90 12.70
CA ARG A 251 -6.23 5.06 14.17
C ARG A 251 -7.65 5.08 14.77
N LYS A 252 -8.69 4.97 13.95
CA LYS A 252 -10.08 5.07 14.38
C LYS A 252 -10.85 3.81 14.03
N VAL A 253 -11.91 3.56 14.79
CA VAL A 253 -12.86 2.49 14.47
C VAL A 253 -13.65 2.91 13.22
N LEU A 254 -13.74 2.00 12.24
CA LEU A 254 -14.60 2.21 11.08
C LEU A 254 -16.06 2.24 11.54
N VAL A 255 -16.71 3.40 11.40
CA VAL A 255 -18.15 3.55 11.62
C VAL A 255 -18.86 3.42 10.28
N PRO A 256 -19.68 2.37 10.05
CA PRO A 256 -20.45 2.23 8.82
C PRO A 256 -21.28 3.48 8.54
N GLY A 257 -21.32 3.91 7.28
CA GLY A 257 -22.10 5.08 6.86
C GLY A 257 -21.45 6.45 7.12
N TYR A 258 -20.53 6.58 8.08
CA TYR A 258 -19.87 7.86 8.40
C TYR A 258 -19.16 8.49 7.19
N ARG A 259 -18.66 7.64 6.26
CA ARG A 259 -18.02 8.07 5.02
C ARG A 259 -18.93 8.85 4.06
N PHE A 260 -20.26 8.74 4.20
CA PHE A 260 -21.22 9.43 3.34
C PHE A 260 -21.71 10.76 3.94
N LEU A 261 -21.42 11.01 5.21
CA LEU A 261 -21.81 12.25 5.87
C LEU A 261 -20.99 13.42 5.29
N PRO A 262 -21.62 14.58 4.98
CA PRO A 262 -20.96 15.69 4.31
C PRO A 262 -20.09 16.54 5.26
N THR A 263 -19.22 15.89 6.04
CA THR A 263 -18.25 16.54 6.94
C THR A 263 -17.18 17.28 6.14
N LYS A 264 -16.51 18.28 6.75
CA LYS A 264 -15.41 19.03 6.11
C LYS A 264 -14.32 18.10 5.54
N LYS A 265 -13.96 17.05 6.29
CA LYS A 265 -12.95 16.07 5.87
C LYS A 265 -13.43 15.20 4.72
N ASN A 266 -14.65 14.67 4.78
CA ASN A 266 -15.22 13.86 3.70
C ASN A 266 -15.35 14.67 2.41
N ARG A 267 -15.87 15.91 2.50
CA ARG A 267 -15.96 16.82 1.34
C ARG A 267 -14.59 17.08 0.71
N MET A 268 -13.56 17.32 1.52
CA MET A 268 -12.20 17.51 1.03
C MET A 268 -11.63 16.24 0.39
N SER A 269 -11.85 15.07 0.99
CA SER A 269 -11.45 13.77 0.42
C SER A 269 -12.12 13.51 -0.93
N TRP A 270 -13.43 13.76 -1.04
CA TRP A 270 -14.17 13.64 -2.30
C TRP A 270 -13.68 14.62 -3.37
N GLY A 271 -13.37 15.86 -2.98
CA GLY A 271 -12.77 16.85 -3.89
C GLY A 271 -11.44 16.38 -4.46
N LEU A 272 -10.54 15.89 -3.60
CA LEU A 272 -9.23 15.36 -3.99
C LEU A 272 -9.35 14.16 -4.93
N ASP A 273 -10.20 13.18 -4.62
CA ASP A 273 -10.40 12.01 -5.49
C ASP A 273 -11.01 12.41 -6.84
N ARG A 274 -11.96 13.35 -6.87
CA ARG A 274 -12.51 13.87 -8.12
C ARG A 274 -11.47 14.57 -8.99
N GLU A 275 -10.55 15.31 -8.38
CA GLU A 275 -9.45 15.97 -9.10
C GLU A 275 -8.42 14.96 -9.63
N ILE A 276 -8.04 13.95 -8.82
CA ILE A 276 -7.18 12.84 -9.26
C ILE A 276 -7.80 12.13 -10.46
N ARG A 277 -9.07 11.70 -10.34
CA ARG A 277 -9.79 11.01 -11.42
C ARG A 277 -9.84 11.84 -12.68
N ARG A 278 -10.17 13.14 -12.57
CA ARG A 278 -10.22 14.05 -13.73
C ARG A 278 -8.87 14.13 -14.43
N GLY A 279 -7.78 14.29 -13.67
CA GLY A 279 -6.43 14.37 -14.22
C GLY A 279 -6.01 13.08 -14.94
N LEU A 280 -6.33 11.92 -14.35
CA LEU A 280 -6.02 10.62 -14.93
C LEU A 280 -6.87 10.33 -16.18
N VAL A 281 -8.18 10.62 -16.15
CA VAL A 281 -9.06 10.46 -17.33
C VAL A 281 -8.59 11.32 -18.50
N GLN A 282 -8.21 12.58 -18.25
CA GLN A 282 -7.66 13.45 -19.30
C GLN A 282 -6.35 12.91 -19.87
N LEU A 283 -5.49 12.35 -19.02
CA LEU A 283 -4.22 11.76 -19.44
C LEU A 283 -4.42 10.49 -20.28
N ILE A 284 -5.35 9.62 -19.84
CA ILE A 284 -5.72 8.40 -20.56
C ILE A 284 -6.30 8.77 -21.92
N GLY A 285 -7.25 9.73 -21.98
CA GLY A 285 -7.86 10.20 -23.22
C GLY A 285 -6.82 10.69 -24.23
N ARG A 286 -5.96 11.64 -23.84
CA ARG A 286 -4.88 12.15 -24.73
C ARG A 286 -3.97 11.05 -25.27
N ARG A 287 -3.77 9.98 -24.51
CA ARG A 287 -2.89 8.88 -24.87
C ARG A 287 -3.60 7.83 -25.73
N SER A 288 -4.92 7.66 -25.53
CA SER A 288 -5.78 6.88 -26.43
C SER A 288 -5.89 7.55 -27.80
N ASP A 289 -6.15 8.85 -27.85
CA ASP A 289 -6.23 9.61 -29.11
C ASP A 289 -4.91 9.48 -29.90
N ALA A 290 -3.77 9.71 -29.24
CA ALA A 290 -2.45 9.56 -29.87
C ALA A 290 -2.10 8.11 -30.26
N ALA A 291 -2.71 7.10 -29.65
CA ALA A 291 -2.51 5.71 -30.01
C ALA A 291 -3.32 5.33 -31.27
N GLU A 292 -4.53 5.86 -31.41
CA GLU A 292 -5.34 5.70 -32.62
C GLU A 292 -4.63 6.32 -33.85
N ASP A 293 -4.05 7.51 -33.67
CA ASP A 293 -3.24 8.18 -34.70
C ASP A 293 -1.98 7.36 -35.09
N HIS A 294 -1.30 6.75 -34.10
CA HIS A 294 -0.05 6.02 -34.32
C HIS A 294 -0.27 4.58 -34.80
N GLU A 295 -1.41 3.94 -34.50
CA GLU A 295 -1.77 2.62 -35.03
C GLU A 295 -2.16 2.70 -36.51
N ALA A 296 -2.65 3.86 -36.98
CA ALA A 296 -2.79 4.17 -38.40
C ALA A 296 -1.44 4.22 -39.12
N GLU A 297 -0.38 4.72 -38.47
CA GLU A 297 0.98 4.79 -39.02
C GLU A 297 1.78 3.47 -38.90
N ILE A 298 1.62 2.72 -37.80
CA ILE A 298 2.39 1.48 -37.54
C ILE A 298 1.94 0.32 -38.45
N LYS A 299 0.72 0.33 -38.98
CA LYS A 299 0.29 -0.67 -39.98
C LYS A 299 1.13 -0.64 -41.27
N GLU A 300 1.87 0.44 -41.54
CA GLU A 300 2.82 0.53 -42.67
C GLU A 300 4.27 0.15 -42.32
N LYS A 301 4.67 0.18 -41.05
CA LYS A 301 6.07 -0.06 -40.63
C LYS A 301 6.12 -1.02 -39.45
N GLY A 302 6.47 -2.26 -39.76
CA GLY A 302 6.50 -3.41 -38.84
C GLY A 302 6.99 -3.10 -37.43
N ASN A 303 6.28 -3.72 -36.47
CA ASN A 303 6.40 -3.68 -35.02
C ASN A 303 7.82 -3.34 -34.48
N SER A 304 8.13 -2.05 -34.33
CA SER A 304 9.32 -1.64 -33.58
C SER A 304 9.05 -1.91 -32.10
N GLY A 305 9.76 -2.87 -31.51
CA GLY A 305 9.59 -3.28 -30.12
C GLY A 305 9.89 -2.15 -29.14
N GLY A 306 8.94 -1.25 -28.91
CA GLY A 306 9.01 -0.10 -28.01
C GLY A 306 8.86 -0.47 -26.54
N PHE A 307 9.13 0.49 -25.64
CA PHE A 307 8.88 0.33 -24.20
C PHE A 307 7.39 0.09 -23.96
N ARG A 308 7.05 -0.98 -23.23
CA ARG A 308 5.67 -1.34 -22.90
C ARG A 308 5.31 -0.78 -21.53
N ASP A 309 4.84 0.46 -21.48
CA ASP A 309 4.34 1.04 -20.25
C ASP A 309 2.93 0.53 -19.89
N LEU A 310 2.57 0.64 -18.61
CA LEU A 310 1.33 0.07 -18.07
C LEU A 310 0.09 0.59 -18.79
N LEU A 311 -0.01 1.90 -19.02
CA LEU A 311 -1.17 2.49 -19.66
C LEU A 311 -1.29 2.05 -21.13
N GLY A 312 -0.17 1.80 -21.81
CA GLY A 312 -0.18 1.28 -23.18
C GLY A 312 -0.73 -0.13 -23.23
N LEU A 313 -0.36 -0.97 -22.26
CA LEU A 313 -0.91 -2.32 -22.13
C LEU A 313 -2.41 -2.30 -21.83
N MET A 314 -2.87 -1.40 -20.98
CA MET A 314 -4.30 -1.27 -20.65
C MET A 314 -5.13 -0.79 -21.85
N ILE A 315 -4.63 0.19 -22.61
CA ILE A 315 -5.29 0.68 -23.82
C ILE A 315 -5.35 -0.43 -24.88
N ASN A 316 -4.24 -1.10 -25.18
CA ASN A 316 -4.21 -2.16 -26.19
C ASN A 316 -5.03 -3.41 -25.79
N ALA A 317 -5.27 -3.62 -24.49
CA ALA A 317 -6.17 -4.67 -24.02
C ALA A 317 -7.64 -4.36 -24.34
N ARG A 318 -8.01 -3.08 -24.40
CA ARG A 318 -9.36 -2.61 -24.76
C ARG A 318 -9.81 -3.11 -26.14
N ASP A 319 -8.91 -3.13 -27.11
CA ASP A 319 -9.23 -3.42 -28.51
C ASP A 319 -9.39 -4.92 -28.80
N LYS A 320 -8.94 -5.77 -27.87
CA LYS A 320 -9.21 -7.21 -27.91
C LYS A 320 -10.60 -7.47 -27.34
N LYS A 321 -11.57 -7.76 -28.21
CA LYS A 321 -13.00 -8.02 -27.90
C LYS A 321 -13.30 -8.96 -26.70
N SER A 322 -12.33 -9.71 -26.20
CA SER A 322 -12.46 -10.62 -25.05
C SER A 322 -11.79 -10.14 -23.75
N GLN A 323 -11.09 -9.00 -23.72
CA GLN A 323 -10.26 -8.56 -22.58
C GLN A 323 -10.30 -7.04 -22.33
N ALA A 324 -11.42 -6.38 -22.63
CA ALA A 324 -11.49 -4.93 -22.48
C ALA A 324 -11.42 -4.49 -21.01
N MET A 325 -10.45 -3.62 -20.70
CA MET A 325 -10.36 -2.92 -19.42
C MET A 325 -11.06 -1.57 -19.55
N PRO A 326 -12.14 -1.29 -18.80
CA PRO A 326 -12.80 0.02 -18.80
C PRO A 326 -11.85 1.15 -18.39
N VAL A 327 -12.07 2.37 -18.89
CA VAL A 327 -11.27 3.56 -18.50
C VAL A 327 -11.27 3.77 -16.98
N GLU A 328 -12.38 3.50 -16.31
CA GLU A 328 -12.47 3.61 -14.85
C GLU A 328 -11.51 2.64 -14.14
N ASP A 329 -11.41 1.41 -14.63
CA ASP A 329 -10.48 0.42 -14.10
C ASP A 329 -9.02 0.85 -14.36
N MET A 330 -8.73 1.47 -15.51
CA MET A 330 -7.40 2.03 -15.80
C MET A 330 -7.02 3.15 -14.83
N VAL A 331 -7.99 4.01 -14.47
CA VAL A 331 -7.80 5.08 -13.47
C VAL A 331 -7.45 4.48 -12.11
N GLU A 332 -8.16 3.44 -11.67
CA GLU A 332 -7.89 2.76 -10.41
C GLU A 332 -6.53 2.05 -10.39
N GLU A 333 -6.13 1.44 -11.51
CA GLU A 333 -4.79 0.86 -11.65
C GLU A 333 -3.72 1.95 -11.62
N CYS A 334 -3.90 3.08 -12.30
CA CYS A 334 -2.94 4.18 -12.26
C CYS A 334 -2.74 4.71 -10.83
N LYS A 335 -3.82 4.88 -10.06
CA LYS A 335 -3.75 5.23 -8.63
C LYS A 335 -2.93 4.19 -7.84
N THR A 336 -3.18 2.91 -8.11
CA THR A 336 -2.54 1.78 -7.43
C THR A 336 -1.04 1.75 -7.68
N PHE A 337 -0.60 1.79 -8.93
CA PHE A 337 0.83 1.76 -9.25
C PHE A 337 1.56 3.02 -8.77
N PHE A 338 0.91 4.18 -8.84
CA PHE A 338 1.48 5.43 -8.36
C PHE A 338 1.72 5.44 -6.87
N PHE A 339 0.76 4.95 -6.09
CA PHE A 339 0.93 4.83 -4.66
C PHE A 339 1.97 3.77 -4.31
N ALA A 340 1.79 2.55 -4.82
CA ALA A 340 2.60 1.39 -4.47
C ALA A 340 4.07 1.54 -4.88
N GLY A 341 4.35 2.01 -6.10
CA GLY A 341 5.71 2.14 -6.64
C GLY A 341 6.50 3.29 -6.04
N LYS A 342 5.83 4.34 -5.56
CA LYS A 342 6.46 5.53 -4.97
C LYS A 342 6.82 5.34 -3.50
N GLN A 343 5.84 5.00 -2.66
CA GLN A 343 6.01 5.05 -1.20
C GLN A 343 6.97 3.97 -0.71
N THR A 344 6.83 2.74 -1.23
CA THR A 344 7.67 1.60 -0.83
C THR A 344 9.13 1.81 -1.23
N THR A 345 9.39 2.25 -2.46
CA THR A 345 10.74 2.50 -2.98
C THR A 345 11.42 3.66 -2.23
N THR A 346 10.71 4.76 -1.98
CA THR A 346 11.23 5.88 -1.18
C THR A 346 11.67 5.41 0.21
N ASN A 347 10.81 4.66 0.90
CA ASN A 347 11.12 4.14 2.23
C ASN A 347 12.32 3.18 2.20
N LEU A 348 12.37 2.29 1.21
CA LEU A 348 13.50 1.37 1.03
C LEU A 348 14.82 2.11 0.84
N LEU A 349 14.89 3.08 -0.07
CA LEU A 349 16.10 3.86 -0.35
C LEU A 349 16.52 4.71 0.85
N THR A 350 15.55 5.30 1.55
CA THR A 350 15.79 6.10 2.77
C THR A 350 16.42 5.22 3.86
N TRP A 351 15.78 4.10 4.21
CA TRP A 351 16.31 3.20 5.22
C TRP A 351 17.63 2.55 4.81
N ALA A 352 17.79 2.17 3.54
CA ALA A 352 19.07 1.66 3.04
C ALA A 352 20.19 2.68 3.23
N THR A 353 19.94 3.96 2.92
CA THR A 353 20.93 5.03 3.09
C THR A 353 21.26 5.28 4.56
N VAL A 354 20.23 5.32 5.43
CA VAL A 354 20.42 5.43 6.88
C VAL A 354 21.24 4.26 7.42
N LEU A 355 20.93 3.02 7.02
CA LEU A 355 21.67 1.84 7.44
C LEU A 355 23.11 1.85 6.96
N LEU A 356 23.38 2.26 5.71
CA LEU A 356 24.75 2.41 5.21
C LEU A 356 25.53 3.49 5.96
N ALA A 357 24.88 4.59 6.35
CA ALA A 357 25.50 5.62 7.18
C ALA A 357 25.80 5.14 8.61
N MET A 358 24.94 4.27 9.17
CA MET A 358 25.15 3.63 10.48
C MET A 358 26.21 2.52 10.45
N HIS A 359 26.51 1.98 9.27
CA HIS A 359 27.41 0.85 9.05
C HIS A 359 28.42 1.12 7.92
N PRO A 360 29.43 1.98 8.16
CA PRO A 360 30.39 2.42 7.13
C PRO A 360 31.14 1.26 6.46
N GLU A 361 31.38 0.16 7.19
CA GLU A 361 32.01 -1.04 6.65
C GLU A 361 31.22 -1.66 5.48
N TRP A 362 29.88 -1.59 5.54
CA TRP A 362 29.02 -2.03 4.45
C TRP A 362 28.92 -1.01 3.34
N GLN A 363 28.97 0.28 3.67
CA GLN A 363 29.04 1.36 2.70
C GLN A 363 30.29 1.24 1.83
N ASP A 364 31.46 1.04 2.43
CA ASP A 364 32.73 0.91 1.72
C ASP A 364 32.78 -0.35 0.86
N ARG A 365 32.32 -1.49 1.38
CA ARG A 365 32.23 -2.74 0.62
C ARG A 365 31.31 -2.60 -0.60
N ALA A 366 30.13 -2.00 -0.41
CA ALA A 366 29.20 -1.75 -1.51
C ALA A 366 29.81 -0.78 -2.54
N ARG A 367 30.50 0.28 -2.10
CA ARG A 367 31.18 1.23 -2.98
C ARG A 367 32.28 0.57 -3.80
N GLN A 368 33.14 -0.24 -3.17
CA GLN A 368 34.21 -0.98 -3.85
C GLN A 368 33.65 -1.96 -4.89
N GLU A 369 32.58 -2.70 -4.56
CA GLU A 369 31.90 -3.58 -5.50
C GLU A 369 31.37 -2.81 -6.72
N VAL A 370 30.68 -1.68 -6.49
CA VAL A 370 30.15 -0.84 -7.57
C VAL A 370 31.27 -0.30 -8.47
N LEU A 371 32.36 0.19 -7.89
CA LEU A 371 33.50 0.69 -8.66
C LEU A 371 34.18 -0.40 -9.49
N ALA A 372 34.34 -1.61 -8.92
CA ALA A 372 34.94 -2.74 -9.61
C ALA A 372 34.07 -3.28 -10.76
N VAL A 373 32.74 -3.27 -10.59
CA VAL A 373 31.80 -3.83 -11.56
C VAL A 373 31.42 -2.82 -12.65
N CYS A 374 31.15 -1.57 -12.28
CA CYS A 374 30.64 -0.55 -13.20
C CYS A 374 31.74 0.33 -13.78
N GLY A 375 32.93 0.39 -13.17
CA GLY A 375 33.95 1.37 -13.54
C GLY A 375 33.72 2.75 -12.93
N LEU A 376 34.74 3.61 -13.02
CA LEU A 376 34.71 4.96 -12.45
C LEU A 376 33.92 5.91 -13.37
N GLY A 377 32.85 6.52 -12.86
CA GLY A 377 32.10 7.56 -13.57
C GLY A 377 31.05 7.06 -14.57
N GLU A 378 30.89 5.75 -14.74
CA GLU A 378 29.87 5.18 -15.60
C GLU A 378 28.58 4.86 -14.84
N LEU A 379 27.43 5.04 -15.50
CA LEU A 379 26.15 4.64 -14.95
C LEU A 379 26.00 3.10 -15.00
N PRO A 380 25.40 2.47 -13.97
CA PRO A 380 25.12 1.04 -14.02
C PRO A 380 24.24 0.66 -15.22
N ALA A 381 24.65 -0.36 -15.96
CA ALA A 381 23.89 -0.97 -17.05
C ALA A 381 23.23 -2.28 -16.61
N LYS A 382 22.35 -2.86 -17.44
CA LYS A 382 21.63 -4.12 -17.11
C LYS A 382 22.61 -5.27 -16.84
N GLU A 383 23.74 -5.28 -17.52
CA GLU A 383 24.81 -6.27 -17.41
C GLU A 383 25.55 -6.17 -16.08
N HIS A 384 25.48 -5.04 -15.39
CA HIS A 384 26.14 -4.82 -14.09
C HIS A 384 25.27 -5.34 -12.94
N LEU A 385 23.94 -5.23 -13.04
CA LEU A 385 23.01 -5.47 -11.92
C LEU A 385 23.06 -6.88 -11.31
N HIS A 386 23.40 -7.92 -12.09
CA HIS A 386 23.52 -9.28 -11.56
C HIS A 386 24.87 -9.54 -10.87
N LYS A 387 25.85 -8.67 -11.08
CA LYS A 387 27.20 -8.77 -10.50
C LYS A 387 27.32 -8.04 -9.14
N LEU A 388 26.40 -7.11 -8.85
CA LEU A 388 26.33 -6.36 -7.59
C LEU A 388 25.73 -7.19 -6.44
N LYS A 389 26.47 -8.20 -5.98
CA LYS A 389 25.99 -9.19 -4.99
C LYS A 389 25.81 -8.56 -3.61
N THR A 390 26.75 -7.73 -3.17
CA THR A 390 26.74 -7.06 -1.86
C THR A 390 25.61 -6.06 -1.79
N VAL A 391 25.40 -5.28 -2.87
CA VAL A 391 24.28 -4.33 -2.97
C VAL A 391 22.92 -5.05 -2.97
N ARG A 392 22.81 -6.23 -3.59
CA ARG A 392 21.55 -6.99 -3.68
C ARG A 392 21.24 -7.86 -2.46
N HIS A 393 22.27 -8.45 -1.86
CA HIS A 393 22.14 -9.47 -0.82
C HIS A 393 23.21 -9.29 0.25
N PRO A 394 23.07 -8.31 1.17
CA PRO A 394 24.03 -8.09 2.25
C PRO A 394 24.24 -9.35 3.11
N HIS A 395 23.19 -10.15 3.28
CA HIS A 395 23.19 -11.35 4.13
C HIS A 395 24.08 -12.51 3.65
N ASN A 396 24.42 -12.60 2.36
CA ASN A 396 25.19 -13.75 1.84
C ASN A 396 26.70 -13.70 2.19
N THR A 397 27.15 -12.68 2.92
CA THR A 397 28.56 -12.53 3.31
C THR A 397 28.78 -12.46 4.81
N VAL A 398 27.73 -12.64 5.62
CA VAL A 398 27.85 -12.74 7.09
C VAL A 398 28.01 -14.22 7.44
N PRO A 399 29.14 -14.64 8.06
CA PRO A 399 29.25 -16.00 8.59
C PRO A 399 28.12 -16.23 9.60
N LYS A 400 27.36 -17.32 9.47
CA LYS A 400 26.36 -17.70 10.48
C LYS A 400 27.07 -17.78 11.85
N PRO A 401 26.53 -17.18 12.91
CA PRO A 401 27.11 -17.33 14.24
C PRO A 401 27.17 -18.81 14.59
N LYS A 402 28.36 -19.30 14.98
CA LYS A 402 28.51 -20.64 15.55
C LYS A 402 27.63 -20.70 16.79
N VAL A 403 26.59 -21.54 16.74
CA VAL A 403 25.83 -21.91 17.93
C VAL A 403 26.80 -22.63 18.85
N LEU A 404 27.21 -21.98 19.93
CA LEU A 404 27.88 -22.63 21.04
C LEU A 404 26.84 -23.55 21.69
N THR A 405 26.89 -24.84 21.37
CA THR A 405 26.24 -25.87 22.17
C THR A 405 26.97 -25.91 23.52
N THR A 406 26.35 -25.32 24.55
CA THR A 406 26.71 -25.61 25.93
C THR A 406 26.12 -26.96 26.29
N GLU A 407 26.87 -28.03 26.06
CA GLU A 407 26.80 -29.21 26.90
C GLU A 407 27.79 -28.99 28.06
N GLY A 408 27.28 -29.16 29.27
CA GLY A 408 27.98 -28.97 30.55
C GLY A 408 26.97 -29.06 31.69
#